data_AF-F9REE6-F1
#
_entry.id   AF-F9REE6-F1
#
_cell.length_a   1.000
_cell.length_b   1.000
_cell.length_c   1.000
_cell.angle_alpha   90.00
_cell.angle_beta   90.00
_cell.angle_gamma   90.00
#
_symmetry.space_group_name_H-M   'P 1'
#
loop_
_entity.id
_entity.type
_entity.pdbx_description
1 polymer ?
#
loop_
_entity_poly.entity_id
_entity_poly.type
_entity_poly.pdbx_seq_one_letter_code
_entity_poly.pdbx_strand_id
1 'polypeptide(L)'
;MDMGDVEFAAFPMVCFCDIPLSRIDEHVKFYGEFGIGMTKEWAIKKGLSPVQYISPFSDIPVAYRELILKLSHAENQPFDFGWDHIRYLNSYSKPLDGNMVVDGQVVEKEFIQESEWRFIANDGDGTTKLLSYDSFIDSHSLETANNETRANHMLKFEVSDIKYIFVKSDSDIPDIVSFIQNNMTFTEIADQALLVSRVISLESIIADI
;
A
#
# COMPACT_ATOMS: atom_id res chain seq x y z
N MET A 1 24.33 -10.16 -12.39
CA MET A 1 24.00 -8.73 -12.33
C MET A 1 24.47 -8.26 -10.96
N ASP A 2 25.66 -7.67 -10.90
CA ASP A 2 26.28 -7.29 -9.63
C ASP A 2 25.34 -6.37 -8.84
N MET A 3 25.43 -6.38 -7.52
CA MET A 3 24.51 -5.67 -6.63
C MET A 3 24.68 -4.13 -6.66
N GLY A 4 25.24 -3.60 -7.75
CA GLY A 4 25.62 -2.21 -7.96
C GLY A 4 24.67 -1.38 -8.83
N ASP A 5 23.69 -1.98 -9.53
CA ASP A 5 22.96 -1.25 -10.58
C ASP A 5 21.43 -1.14 -10.37
N VAL A 6 20.91 -1.52 -9.20
CA VAL A 6 19.48 -1.31 -8.88
C VAL A 6 19.35 -0.45 -7.63
N GLU A 7 19.62 0.85 -7.79
CA GLU A 7 19.32 1.87 -6.76
C GLU A 7 17.80 2.04 -6.53
N PHE A 8 16.99 1.50 -7.43
CA PHE A 8 15.55 1.69 -7.46
C PHE A 8 14.80 0.43 -7.89
N ALA A 9 13.79 0.05 -7.12
CA ALA A 9 12.85 -1.00 -7.49
C ALA A 9 11.42 -0.49 -7.22
N ALA A 10 10.58 -0.48 -8.26
CA ALA A 10 9.16 -0.20 -8.12
C ALA A 10 8.35 -1.50 -8.10
N PHE A 11 7.49 -1.63 -7.08
CA PHE A 11 6.66 -2.80 -6.86
C PHE A 11 5.19 -2.49 -7.18
N PRO A 12 4.47 -3.43 -7.82
CA PRO A 12 3.02 -3.32 -8.00
C PRO A 12 2.32 -3.58 -6.66
N MET A 13 1.97 -2.51 -5.95
CA MET A 13 1.46 -2.61 -4.58
C MET A 13 0.24 -1.75 -4.29
N VAL A 14 -0.53 -2.18 -3.30
CA VAL A 14 -1.57 -1.38 -2.65
C VAL A 14 -1.26 -1.31 -1.15
N CYS A 15 -1.34 -0.11 -0.58
CA CYS A 15 -1.06 0.13 0.82
C CYS A 15 -2.32 0.62 1.56
N PHE A 16 -2.50 0.15 2.78
CA PHE A 16 -3.50 0.64 3.74
C PHE A 16 -2.80 0.99 5.05
N CYS A 17 -3.40 1.86 5.85
CA CYS A 17 -2.85 2.27 7.14
C CYS A 17 -3.82 1.87 8.27
N ASP A 18 -3.33 1.11 9.26
CA ASP A 18 -4.10 0.71 10.45
C ASP A 18 -3.89 1.74 11.57
N ILE A 19 -4.27 2.99 11.29
CA ILE A 19 -4.08 4.13 12.18
C ILE A 19 -5.34 4.28 13.05
N PRO A 20 -5.20 4.35 14.39
CA PRO A 20 -6.31 4.70 15.27
C PRO A 20 -6.93 6.04 14.87
N LEU A 21 -8.27 6.15 14.85
CA LEU A 21 -8.95 7.37 14.44
C LEU A 21 -8.49 8.60 15.23
N SER A 22 -8.10 8.44 16.50
CA SER A 22 -7.54 9.52 17.32
C SER A 22 -6.25 10.16 16.78
N ARG A 23 -5.59 9.52 15.81
CA ARG A 23 -4.36 10.00 15.14
C ARG A 23 -4.56 10.27 13.65
N ILE A 24 -5.82 10.29 13.18
CA ILE A 24 -6.11 10.42 11.74
C ILE A 24 -5.73 11.79 11.17
N ASP A 25 -5.76 12.85 11.99
CA ASP A 25 -5.51 14.24 11.56
C ASP A 25 -4.10 14.41 10.94
N GLU A 26 -3.06 13.84 11.56
CA GLU A 26 -1.69 13.88 11.00
C GLU A 26 -1.56 13.13 9.67
N HIS A 27 -2.29 12.03 9.51
CA HIS A 27 -2.28 11.24 8.28
C HIS A 27 -2.99 11.98 7.15
N VAL A 28 -4.17 12.54 7.45
CA VAL A 28 -4.99 13.28 6.49
C VAL A 28 -4.28 14.52 5.97
N LYS A 29 -3.59 15.26 6.84
CA LYS A 29 -2.77 16.42 6.45
C LYS A 29 -1.70 16.09 5.42
N PHE A 30 -1.21 14.85 5.42
CA PHE A 30 -0.13 14.42 4.53
C PHE A 30 -0.63 13.71 3.26
N TYR A 31 -1.66 12.86 3.37
CA TYR A 31 -2.12 11.99 2.27
C TYR A 31 -3.45 12.40 1.63
N GLY A 32 -4.20 13.31 2.25
CA GLY A 32 -5.47 13.83 1.75
C GLY A 32 -6.67 13.56 2.64
N GLU A 33 -7.76 14.27 2.36
CA GLU A 33 -8.99 14.32 3.18
C GLU A 33 -10.12 13.41 2.68
N PHE A 34 -9.80 12.47 1.78
CA PHE A 34 -10.75 11.47 1.27
C PHE A 34 -10.13 10.09 1.37
N GLY A 35 -10.92 9.07 1.73
CA GLY A 35 -10.38 7.73 1.89
C GLY A 35 -11.45 6.66 2.04
N ILE A 36 -11.03 5.41 1.91
CA ILE A 36 -11.88 4.23 2.14
C ILE A 36 -11.23 3.42 3.27
N GLY A 37 -11.99 3.22 4.35
CA GLY A 37 -11.61 2.30 5.42
C GLY A 37 -12.13 0.91 5.12
N MET A 38 -11.26 -0.10 5.15
CA MET A 38 -11.63 -1.51 4.95
C MET A 38 -11.64 -2.27 6.28
N THR A 39 -12.32 -3.41 6.33
CA THR A 39 -12.23 -4.33 7.48
C THR A 39 -10.87 -5.03 7.51
N LYS A 40 -10.39 -5.34 8.72
CA LYS A 40 -9.11 -6.02 8.91
C LYS A 40 -9.19 -7.47 8.45
N GLU A 41 -10.36 -8.08 8.62
CA GLU A 41 -10.66 -9.43 8.16
C GLU A 41 -10.54 -9.54 6.63
N TRP A 42 -11.03 -8.54 5.89
CA TRP A 42 -10.83 -8.46 4.45
C TRP A 42 -9.35 -8.38 4.09
N ALA A 43 -8.61 -7.47 4.74
CA ALA A 43 -7.19 -7.27 4.47
C ALA A 43 -6.40 -8.59 4.64
N ILE A 44 -6.60 -9.28 5.78
CA ILE A 44 -5.97 -10.57 6.07
C ILE A 44 -6.37 -11.62 5.02
N LYS A 45 -7.68 -11.72 4.70
CA LYS A 45 -8.18 -12.69 3.71
C LYS A 45 -7.60 -12.46 2.31
N LYS A 46 -7.27 -11.22 1.97
CA LYS A 46 -6.63 -10.84 0.70
C LYS A 46 -5.11 -10.93 0.72
N GLY A 47 -4.51 -11.34 1.84
CA GLY A 47 -3.07 -11.51 1.96
C GLY A 47 -2.31 -10.21 2.21
N LEU A 48 -3.00 -9.13 2.62
CA LEU A 48 -2.30 -7.95 3.09
C LEU A 48 -1.56 -8.31 4.38
N SER A 49 -0.35 -7.80 4.51
CA SER A 49 0.48 -8.00 5.70
C SER A 49 1.01 -6.66 6.22
N PRO A 50 1.13 -6.51 7.55
CA PRO A 50 1.76 -5.33 8.12
C PRO A 50 3.22 -5.26 7.69
N VAL A 51 3.69 -4.04 7.43
CA VAL A 51 5.09 -3.77 7.12
C VAL A 51 5.95 -4.04 8.36
N GLN A 52 7.09 -4.69 8.13
CA GLN A 52 8.14 -4.82 9.12
C GLN A 52 8.94 -3.51 9.20
N TYR A 53 8.72 -2.76 10.27
CA TYR A 53 9.54 -1.60 10.57
C TYR A 53 10.88 -2.04 11.18
N ILE A 54 11.98 -1.68 10.53
CA ILE A 54 13.32 -2.14 10.87
C ILE A 54 14.08 -1.01 11.57
N SER A 55 14.46 -1.26 12.83
CA SER A 55 15.37 -0.38 13.56
C SER A 55 16.78 -0.46 12.97
N PRO A 56 17.45 0.68 12.70
CA PRO A 56 18.78 0.70 12.07
C PRO A 56 19.86 0.05 12.93
N PHE A 57 19.66 -0.06 14.25
CA PHE A 57 20.61 -0.66 15.19
C PHE A 57 20.22 -2.08 15.63
N SER A 58 19.19 -2.67 15.02
CA SER A 58 18.88 -4.10 15.23
C SER A 58 19.82 -4.99 14.42
N ASP A 59 19.77 -6.30 14.66
CA ASP A 59 20.52 -7.29 13.86
C ASP A 59 19.87 -7.59 12.50
N ILE A 60 18.67 -7.06 12.21
CA ILE A 60 17.96 -7.34 10.96
C ILE A 60 18.74 -6.80 9.73
N PRO A 61 19.22 -5.54 9.69
CA PRO A 61 20.08 -5.07 8.59
C PRO A 61 21.34 -5.91 8.41
N VAL A 62 21.94 -6.40 9.51
CA VAL A 62 23.08 -7.32 9.46
C VAL A 62 22.69 -8.63 8.80
N ALA A 63 21.58 -9.24 9.22
CA ALA A 63 21.07 -10.48 8.64
C ALA A 63 20.78 -10.34 7.13
N TYR A 64 20.14 -9.25 6.70
CA TYR A 64 19.94 -8.95 5.28
C TYR A 64 21.27 -8.89 4.53
N ARG A 65 22.25 -8.15 5.06
CA ARG A 65 23.58 -8.01 4.43
C ARG A 65 24.28 -9.37 4.31
N GLU A 66 24.29 -10.19 5.35
CA GLU A 66 24.93 -11.51 5.29
C GLU A 66 24.22 -12.45 4.31
N LEU A 67 22.89 -12.40 4.23
CA LEU A 67 22.11 -13.17 3.27
C LEU A 67 22.41 -12.76 1.83
N ILE A 68 22.44 -11.45 1.58
CA ILE A 68 22.85 -10.83 0.33
C ILE A 68 24.24 -11.31 -0.09
N LEU A 69 25.23 -11.22 0.81
CA LEU A 69 26.60 -11.64 0.52
C LEU A 69 26.65 -13.12 0.13
N LYS A 70 25.90 -13.98 0.81
CA LYS A 70 25.81 -15.40 0.46
C LYS A 70 25.20 -15.62 -0.93
N LEU A 71 24.14 -14.89 -1.29
CA LEU A 71 23.55 -14.97 -2.63
C LEU A 71 24.52 -14.51 -3.72
N SER A 72 25.27 -13.43 -3.50
CA SER A 72 26.25 -12.92 -4.47
C SER A 72 27.36 -13.92 -4.79
N HIS A 73 27.69 -14.83 -3.87
CA HIS A 73 28.74 -15.85 -4.03
C HIS A 73 28.19 -17.24 -4.38
N ALA A 74 26.87 -17.39 -4.59
CA ALA A 74 26.27 -18.67 -4.92
C ALA A 74 26.54 -19.03 -6.40
N GLU A 75 27.59 -19.82 -6.64
CA GLU A 75 27.86 -20.38 -7.97
C GLU A 75 26.77 -21.42 -8.33
N ASN A 76 26.19 -21.31 -9.54
CA ASN A 76 25.25 -22.27 -10.17
C ASN A 76 23.75 -22.19 -9.83
N GLN A 77 23.25 -21.11 -9.22
CA GLN A 77 21.80 -20.85 -9.24
C GLN A 77 21.45 -19.89 -10.40
N PRO A 78 20.24 -19.99 -11.00
CA PRO A 78 19.75 -18.91 -11.85
C PRO A 78 19.86 -17.63 -11.03
N PHE A 79 20.55 -16.62 -11.58
CA PHE A 79 20.97 -15.44 -10.86
C PHE A 79 19.82 -14.71 -10.14
N ASP A 80 18.56 -14.96 -10.52
CA ASP A 80 17.41 -14.20 -10.01
C ASP A 80 16.60 -14.89 -8.89
N PHE A 81 16.59 -16.22 -8.74
CA PHE A 81 15.60 -16.88 -7.86
C PHE A 81 15.69 -16.43 -6.39
N GLY A 82 16.88 -16.49 -5.78
CA GLY A 82 17.05 -16.05 -4.39
C GLY A 82 16.89 -14.54 -4.21
N TRP A 83 17.26 -13.76 -5.23
CA TRP A 83 17.17 -12.31 -5.21
C TRP A 83 15.73 -11.82 -5.25
N ASP A 84 14.89 -12.46 -6.04
CA ASP A 84 13.48 -12.10 -6.15
C ASP A 84 12.73 -12.31 -4.84
N HIS A 85 13.06 -13.37 -4.09
CA HIS A 85 12.51 -13.58 -2.75
C HIS A 85 12.99 -12.52 -1.75
N ILE A 86 14.27 -12.14 -1.77
CA ILE A 86 14.76 -11.05 -0.91
C ILE A 86 14.08 -9.73 -1.26
N ARG A 87 13.93 -9.41 -2.55
CA ARG A 87 13.25 -8.20 -3.01
C ARG A 87 11.78 -8.20 -2.58
N TYR A 88 11.11 -9.35 -2.67
CA TYR A 88 9.75 -9.52 -2.19
C TYR A 88 9.67 -9.30 -0.68
N LEU A 89 10.55 -9.90 0.13
CA LEU A 89 10.60 -9.64 1.58
C LEU A 89 10.88 -8.16 1.90
N ASN A 90 11.80 -7.54 1.17
CA ASN A 90 12.12 -6.13 1.35
C ASN A 90 10.95 -5.21 0.98
N SER A 91 10.08 -5.62 0.04
CA SER A 91 8.85 -4.88 -0.29
C SER A 91 7.84 -4.84 0.86
N TYR A 92 7.98 -5.69 1.88
CA TYR A 92 7.25 -5.63 3.16
C TYR A 92 8.06 -5.02 4.30
N SER A 93 9.17 -4.34 4.00
CA SER A 93 10.03 -3.72 5.00
C SER A 93 10.08 -2.20 4.83
N LYS A 94 10.35 -1.48 5.91
CA LYS A 94 10.54 -0.02 5.91
C LYS A 94 11.41 0.39 7.12
N PRO A 95 12.26 1.42 7.03
CA PRO A 95 12.91 1.97 8.23
C PRO A 95 11.87 2.59 9.18
N LEU A 96 12.29 2.88 10.42
CA LEU A 96 11.44 3.55 11.41
C LEU A 96 11.03 4.97 10.97
N ASP A 97 11.98 5.68 10.37
CA ASP A 97 11.89 7.06 9.93
C ASP A 97 12.79 7.27 8.70
N GLY A 98 12.60 8.42 8.03
CA GLY A 98 13.44 8.83 6.92
C GLY A 98 12.87 10.02 6.16
N ASN A 99 13.43 10.27 4.97
CA ASN A 99 13.07 11.42 4.15
C ASN A 99 12.12 11.02 3.02
N MET A 100 11.11 11.83 2.77
CA MET A 100 10.23 11.76 1.60
C MET A 100 10.31 13.04 0.79
N VAL A 101 10.04 12.95 -0.51
CA VAL A 101 9.83 14.13 -1.35
C VAL A 101 8.32 14.33 -1.53
N VAL A 102 7.80 15.43 -1.01
CA VAL A 102 6.39 15.84 -1.14
C VAL A 102 6.36 17.22 -1.77
N ASP A 103 5.66 17.37 -2.90
CA ASP A 103 5.60 18.63 -3.66
C ASP A 103 6.99 19.24 -3.95
N GLY A 104 7.98 18.39 -4.19
CA GLY A 104 9.37 18.78 -4.46
C GLY A 104 10.19 19.18 -3.23
N GLN A 105 9.62 19.12 -2.02
CA GLN A 105 10.31 19.38 -0.76
C GLN A 105 10.67 18.09 -0.03
N VAL A 106 11.86 18.06 0.58
CA VAL A 106 12.27 16.95 1.45
C VAL A 106 11.64 17.14 2.81
N VAL A 107 10.84 16.16 3.24
CA VAL A 107 10.14 16.13 4.52
C VAL A 107 10.59 14.90 5.30
N GLU A 108 10.97 15.11 6.56
CA GLU A 108 11.26 14.02 7.50
C GLU A 108 9.94 13.38 7.97
N LYS A 109 9.90 12.05 7.99
CA LYS A 109 8.70 11.28 8.30
C LYS A 109 9.02 10.10 9.20
N GLU A 110 8.30 9.98 10.31
CA GLU A 110 8.26 8.78 11.14
C GLU A 110 7.35 7.73 10.52
N PHE A 111 7.90 6.87 9.66
CA PHE A 111 7.15 5.85 8.94
C PHE A 111 6.44 4.84 9.83
N ILE A 112 6.99 4.56 11.03
CA ILE A 112 6.36 3.63 11.98
C ILE A 112 4.97 4.09 12.43
N GLN A 113 4.68 5.39 12.36
CA GLN A 113 3.37 5.92 12.73
C GLN A 113 2.27 5.61 11.71
N GLU A 114 2.63 5.22 10.49
CA GLU A 114 1.66 4.89 9.44
C GLU A 114 0.94 3.57 9.69
N SER A 115 1.49 2.69 10.55
CA SER A 115 0.96 1.33 10.76
C SER A 115 0.61 0.67 9.40
N GLU A 116 1.54 0.73 8.45
CA GLU A 116 1.31 0.42 7.04
C GLU A 116 1.10 -1.09 6.85
N TRP A 117 0.12 -1.45 6.02
CA TRP A 117 -0.15 -2.78 5.52
C TRP A 117 -0.02 -2.76 4.01
N ARG A 118 0.65 -3.77 3.44
CA ARG A 118 0.85 -3.89 2.00
C ARG A 118 0.21 -5.14 1.46
N PHE A 119 -0.29 -5.04 0.24
CA PHE A 119 -0.42 -6.16 -0.68
C PHE A 119 0.52 -5.92 -1.84
N ILE A 120 1.33 -6.93 -2.17
CA ILE A 120 2.22 -6.90 -3.33
C ILE A 120 1.70 -7.94 -4.33
N ALA A 121 1.44 -7.50 -5.56
CA ALA A 121 1.00 -8.39 -6.63
C ALA A 121 2.11 -9.41 -6.91
N ASN A 122 1.85 -10.68 -6.58
CA ASN A 122 2.83 -11.75 -6.66
C ASN A 122 2.39 -12.86 -7.60
N ASP A 123 3.37 -13.64 -8.07
CA ASP A 123 3.17 -14.74 -9.01
C ASP A 123 2.82 -16.09 -8.31
N GLY A 124 2.53 -16.05 -7.00
CA GLY A 124 2.11 -17.21 -6.20
C GLY A 124 3.25 -18.04 -5.60
N ASP A 125 4.50 -17.69 -5.87
CA ASP A 125 5.70 -18.35 -5.36
C ASP A 125 6.47 -17.52 -4.31
N GLY A 126 5.92 -16.36 -3.91
CA GLY A 126 6.60 -15.43 -3.00
C GLY A 126 7.59 -14.51 -3.72
N THR A 127 7.40 -14.27 -5.01
CA THR A 127 8.12 -13.27 -5.81
C THR A 127 7.16 -12.29 -6.49
N THR A 128 7.69 -11.21 -7.07
CA THR A 128 6.90 -10.20 -7.78
C THR A 128 7.73 -9.61 -8.92
N LYS A 129 7.06 -9.26 -10.02
CA LYS A 129 7.67 -8.46 -11.09
C LYS A 129 7.85 -7.03 -10.62
N LEU A 130 9.11 -6.58 -10.64
CA LEU A 130 9.48 -5.19 -10.34
C LEU A 130 9.83 -4.42 -11.61
N LEU A 131 9.73 -3.10 -11.54
CA LEU A 131 10.27 -2.20 -12.56
C LEU A 131 11.59 -1.59 -12.09
N SER A 132 12.55 -1.51 -13.00
CA SER A 132 13.73 -0.65 -12.84
C SER A 132 13.33 0.83 -12.92
N TYR A 133 14.24 1.73 -12.58
CA TYR A 133 14.00 3.18 -12.67
C TYR A 133 13.59 3.60 -14.09
N ASP A 134 14.35 3.18 -15.10
CA ASP A 134 14.10 3.54 -16.50
C ASP A 134 12.72 3.07 -16.98
N SER A 135 12.33 1.85 -16.63
CA SER A 135 11.00 1.32 -16.96
C SER A 135 9.88 1.98 -16.16
N PHE A 136 10.17 2.48 -14.95
CA PHE A 136 9.19 3.19 -14.12
C PHE A 136 8.92 4.61 -14.64
N ILE A 137 9.95 5.33 -15.09
CA ILE A 137 9.79 6.68 -15.65
C ILE A 137 9.28 6.68 -17.10
N ASP A 138 9.45 5.58 -17.84
CA ASP A 138 8.88 5.41 -19.16
C ASP A 138 7.36 5.14 -19.07
N SER A 139 6.56 6.09 -19.54
CA SER A 139 5.10 6.03 -19.40
C SER A 139 4.49 4.81 -20.09
N HIS A 140 5.05 4.35 -21.22
CA HIS A 140 4.55 3.18 -21.92
C HIS A 140 4.79 1.90 -21.13
N SER A 141 6.03 1.68 -20.68
CA SER A 141 6.41 0.53 -19.84
C SER A 141 5.62 0.49 -18.54
N LEU A 142 5.45 1.64 -17.87
CA LEU A 142 4.65 1.75 -16.66
C LEU A 142 3.17 1.42 -16.91
N GLU A 143 2.59 1.92 -18.00
CA GLU A 143 1.20 1.62 -18.36
C GLU A 143 1.00 0.14 -18.69
N THR A 144 1.94 -0.48 -19.42
CA THR A 144 1.91 -1.93 -19.70
C THR A 144 1.92 -2.74 -18.41
N ALA A 145 2.85 -2.46 -17.49
CA ALA A 145 2.94 -3.16 -16.21
C ALA A 145 1.68 -2.96 -15.34
N ASN A 146 1.13 -1.74 -15.33
CA ASN A 146 -0.11 -1.44 -14.62
C ASN A 146 -1.31 -2.20 -15.20
N ASN A 147 -1.40 -2.33 -16.53
CA ASN A 147 -2.46 -3.07 -17.19
C ASN A 147 -2.35 -4.58 -16.93
N GLU A 148 -1.14 -5.14 -16.93
CA GLU A 148 -0.90 -6.53 -16.53
C GLU A 148 -1.31 -6.77 -15.08
N THR A 149 -0.92 -5.86 -14.17
CA THR A 149 -1.29 -5.93 -12.75
C THR A 149 -2.81 -5.87 -12.57
N ARG A 150 -3.48 -4.95 -13.27
CA ARG A 150 -4.93 -4.82 -13.26
C ARG A 150 -5.64 -6.08 -13.76
N ALA A 151 -5.13 -6.72 -14.81
CA ALA A 151 -5.77 -7.91 -15.36
C ALA A 151 -5.71 -9.11 -14.41
N ASN A 152 -4.63 -9.25 -13.64
CA ASN A 152 -4.32 -10.49 -12.93
C ASN A 152 -4.40 -10.39 -11.41
N HIS A 153 -4.21 -9.21 -10.81
CA HIS A 153 -3.99 -9.05 -9.37
C HIS A 153 -4.93 -8.04 -8.69
N MET A 154 -6.07 -7.70 -9.31
CA MET A 154 -7.07 -6.81 -8.69
C MET A 154 -7.61 -7.36 -7.37
N LEU A 155 -7.49 -6.56 -6.31
CA LEU A 155 -8.11 -6.83 -5.01
C LEU A 155 -9.61 -6.60 -5.07
N LYS A 156 -10.37 -7.68 -5.25
CA LYS A 156 -11.84 -7.65 -5.17
C LYS A 156 -12.31 -7.51 -3.72
N PHE A 157 -13.36 -6.76 -3.49
CA PHE A 157 -14.02 -6.61 -2.20
C PHE A 157 -15.53 -6.48 -2.40
N GLU A 158 -16.28 -6.80 -1.36
CA GLU A 158 -17.73 -6.64 -1.32
C GLU A 158 -18.09 -5.40 -0.49
N VAL A 159 -19.35 -4.95 -0.56
CA VAL A 159 -19.81 -3.84 0.29
C VAL A 159 -19.50 -4.13 1.74
N SER A 160 -19.81 -5.32 2.26
CA SER A 160 -19.58 -5.71 3.65
C SER A 160 -18.12 -5.53 4.14
N ASP A 161 -17.14 -5.55 3.24
CA ASP A 161 -15.71 -5.36 3.53
C ASP A 161 -15.33 -3.88 3.77
N ILE A 162 -16.18 -2.93 3.37
CA ILE A 162 -15.96 -1.50 3.61
C ILE A 162 -16.42 -1.15 5.02
N LYS A 163 -15.61 -0.43 5.79
CA LYS A 163 -15.98 0.08 7.11
C LYS A 163 -16.41 1.54 7.07
N TYR A 164 -15.70 2.36 6.31
CA TYR A 164 -15.94 3.80 6.19
C TYR A 164 -15.65 4.30 4.78
N ILE A 165 -16.38 5.32 4.35
CA ILE A 165 -16.01 6.20 3.25
C ILE A 165 -15.80 7.58 3.87
N PHE A 166 -14.55 8.00 3.97
CA PHE A 166 -14.19 9.29 4.54
C PHE A 166 -14.31 10.38 3.49
N VAL A 167 -15.00 11.45 3.85
CA VAL A 167 -15.04 12.71 3.11
C VAL A 167 -14.47 13.84 3.97
N LYS A 168 -14.09 14.94 3.33
CA LYS A 168 -13.48 16.07 4.04
C LYS A 168 -14.44 16.68 5.08
N SER A 169 -15.61 17.10 4.64
CA SER A 169 -16.61 17.83 5.44
C SER A 169 -18.01 17.24 5.29
N ASP A 170 -18.92 17.61 6.18
CA ASP A 170 -20.33 17.19 6.06
C ASP A 170 -20.97 17.65 4.74
N SER A 171 -20.48 18.75 4.17
CA SER A 171 -20.98 19.30 2.91
C SER A 171 -20.65 18.43 1.70
N ASP A 172 -19.67 17.53 1.79
CA ASP A 172 -19.27 16.60 0.72
C ASP A 172 -20.11 15.30 0.72
N ILE A 173 -20.82 15.02 1.82
CA ILE A 173 -21.62 13.78 1.98
C ILE A 173 -22.69 13.66 0.89
N PRO A 174 -23.51 14.69 0.59
CA PRO A 174 -24.57 14.57 -0.41
C PRO A 174 -24.06 14.15 -1.80
N ASP A 175 -22.88 14.64 -2.21
CA ASP A 175 -22.31 14.34 -3.52
C ASP A 175 -21.86 12.87 -3.61
N ILE A 176 -21.20 12.36 -2.57
CA ILE A 176 -20.82 10.93 -2.50
C ILE A 176 -22.06 10.03 -2.42
N VAL A 177 -23.06 10.41 -1.63
CA VAL A 177 -24.32 9.66 -1.54
C VAL A 177 -25.05 9.64 -2.89
N SER A 178 -25.13 10.79 -3.57
CA SER A 178 -25.71 10.89 -4.91
C SER A 178 -24.97 10.02 -5.91
N PHE A 179 -23.63 10.01 -5.87
CA PHE A 179 -22.82 9.13 -6.72
C PHE A 179 -23.11 7.65 -6.46
N ILE A 180 -23.14 7.22 -5.19
CA ILE A 180 -23.48 5.83 -4.84
C ILE A 180 -24.90 5.46 -5.33
N GLN A 181 -25.85 6.38 -5.23
CA GLN A 181 -27.24 6.12 -5.60
C GLN A 181 -27.47 6.08 -7.12
N ASN A 182 -26.80 6.96 -7.86
CA ASN A 182 -27.11 7.23 -9.26
C ASN A 182 -26.09 6.63 -10.24
N ASN A 183 -24.86 6.34 -9.80
CA ASN A 183 -23.77 5.89 -10.68
C ASN A 183 -23.25 4.48 -10.39
N MET A 184 -23.64 3.87 -9.28
CA MET A 184 -23.24 2.50 -8.93
C MET A 184 -24.40 1.53 -9.07
N THR A 185 -24.10 0.31 -9.53
CA THR A 185 -25.07 -0.78 -9.65
C THR A 185 -24.89 -1.75 -8.50
N PHE A 186 -25.97 -2.03 -7.77
CA PHE A 186 -26.00 -3.02 -6.71
C PHE A 186 -26.95 -4.16 -7.07
N THR A 187 -26.60 -5.38 -6.69
CA THR A 187 -27.50 -6.53 -6.80
C THR A 187 -28.62 -6.42 -5.77
N GLU A 188 -28.29 -6.00 -4.54
CA GLU A 188 -29.21 -5.87 -3.42
C GLU A 188 -29.37 -4.41 -3.00
N ILE A 189 -30.60 -3.95 -2.80
CA ILE A 189 -30.89 -2.60 -2.30
C ILE A 189 -30.28 -2.39 -0.91
N ALA A 190 -30.20 -3.46 -0.10
CA ALA A 190 -29.60 -3.44 1.22
C ALA A 190 -28.11 -3.05 1.18
N ASP A 191 -27.36 -3.46 0.15
CA ASP A 191 -25.94 -3.12 -0.01
C ASP A 191 -25.75 -1.64 -0.32
N GLN A 192 -26.60 -1.08 -1.19
CA GLN A 192 -26.58 0.36 -1.47
C GLN A 192 -26.85 1.17 -0.20
N ALA A 193 -27.88 0.79 0.57
CA ALA A 193 -28.23 1.46 1.82
C ALA A 193 -27.12 1.36 2.87
N LEU A 194 -26.47 0.19 2.96
CA LEU A 194 -25.34 -0.04 3.86
C LEU A 194 -24.10 0.76 3.45
N LEU A 195 -23.83 0.93 2.16
CA LEU A 195 -22.70 1.72 1.71
C LEU A 195 -22.90 3.21 1.97
N VAL A 196 -24.11 3.72 1.71
CA VAL A 196 -24.50 5.12 2.01
C VAL A 196 -24.34 5.42 3.50
N SER A 197 -24.72 4.49 4.39
CA SER A 197 -24.61 4.68 5.84
C SER A 197 -23.18 4.68 6.38
N ARG A 198 -22.19 4.35 5.55
CA ARG A 198 -20.76 4.33 5.90
C ARG A 198 -20.02 5.59 5.47
N VAL A 199 -20.70 6.54 4.82
CA VAL A 199 -20.12 7.84 4.47
C VAL A 199 -20.06 8.70 5.72
N ILE A 200 -18.86 9.18 6.07
CA ILE A 200 -18.61 9.98 7.28
C ILE A 200 -17.58 11.07 6.98
N SER A 201 -17.77 12.25 7.55
CA SER A 201 -16.80 13.35 7.41
C SER A 201 -15.68 13.23 8.43
N LEU A 202 -14.48 13.61 8.01
CA LEU A 202 -13.32 13.76 8.89
C LEU A 202 -13.54 14.91 9.88
N GLU A 203 -14.24 15.96 9.46
CA GLU A 203 -14.70 17.06 10.32
C GLU A 203 -15.46 16.56 11.55
N SER A 204 -16.46 15.69 11.36
CA SER A 204 -17.24 15.11 12.46
C SER A 204 -16.37 14.22 13.37
N ILE A 205 -15.51 13.39 12.78
CA ILE A 205 -14.63 12.50 13.56
C ILE A 205 -13.67 13.30 14.44
N ILE A 206 -13.05 14.35 13.90
CA ILE A 206 -12.09 15.19 14.63
C ILE A 206 -12.78 15.94 15.77
N ALA A 207 -14.04 16.35 15.61
CA ALA A 207 -14.80 17.01 16.67
C ALA A 207 -15.13 16.09 17.86
N ASP A 208 -15.19 14.78 17.64
CA ASP A 208 -15.57 13.76 18.62
C ASP A 208 -14.38 13.07 19.32
N ILE A 209 -13.13 13.38 18.93
CA ILE A 209 -11.87 12.86 19.51
C ILE A 209 -11.36 13.80 20.62
#